data_AF-A0A7V4U3B1-F1
#
_entry.id   AF-A0A7V4U3B1-F1
#
_cell.length_a   1.000
_cell.length_b   1.000
_cell.length_c   1.000
_cell.angle_alpha   90.00
_cell.angle_beta   90.00
_cell.angle_gamma   90.00
#
_symmetry.space_group_name_H-M   'P 1'
#
loop_
_entity.id
_entity.type
_entity.pdbx_description
1 polymer ?
#
loop_
_entity_poly.entity_id
_entity_poly.type
_entity_poly.pdbx_seq_one_letter_code
_entity_poly.pdbx_strand_id
1 'polypeptide(L)'
;MQSYIDFANKNGIALLEEGKCQFCGANVSDGIKECVDIFNNELDSSLDFYNPKNLIYKFLSVDAHTLQHPEIHGRWNNHLHLTRLHLILNYKINWTYKSSTILSRCLNKYKQTHLDEYL
;
A
#
# COMPACT_ATOMS: atom_id res chain seq x y z
N MET A 1 -9.54 -4.08 -9.67
CA MET A 1 -9.08 -3.47 -8.40
C MET A 1 -10.28 -2.77 -7.81
N GLN A 2 -10.65 -3.04 -6.56
CA GLN A 2 -11.77 -2.32 -5.92
C GLN A 2 -11.36 -0.85 -5.77
N SER A 3 -12.26 0.09 -6.06
CA SER A 3 -11.97 1.51 -5.82
C SER A 3 -11.75 1.72 -4.32
N TYR A 4 -10.79 2.57 -3.95
CA TYR A 4 -10.57 2.92 -2.53
C TYR A 4 -11.84 3.53 -1.92
N ILE A 5 -12.66 4.20 -2.75
CA ILE A 5 -13.98 4.73 -2.40
C ILE A 5 -14.95 3.59 -2.05
N ASP A 6 -15.00 2.54 -2.85
CA ASP A 6 -15.88 1.38 -2.57
C ASP A 6 -15.45 0.66 -1.29
N PHE A 7 -14.14 0.54 -1.05
CA PHE A 7 -13.62 -0.04 0.18
C PHE A 7 -13.99 0.82 1.40
N ALA A 8 -13.80 2.14 1.31
CA ALA A 8 -14.17 3.07 2.36
C ALA A 8 -15.67 2.99 2.67
N ASN A 9 -16.53 3.06 1.64
CA ASN A 9 -17.98 2.94 1.78
C ASN A 9 -18.39 1.62 2.44
N LYS A 10 -17.81 0.50 2.01
CA LYS A 10 -18.10 -0.82 2.59
C LYS A 10 -17.75 -0.91 4.08
N ASN A 11 -16.73 -0.18 4.52
CA ASN A 11 -16.27 -0.19 5.90
C ASN A 11 -16.77 1.03 6.71
N GLY A 12 -17.70 1.82 6.17
CA GLY A 12 -18.27 2.99 6.86
C GLY A 12 -17.28 4.13 7.10
N ILE A 13 -16.26 4.24 6.25
CA ILE A 13 -15.20 5.25 6.37
C ILE A 13 -15.60 6.47 5.55
N ALA A 14 -15.77 7.61 6.21
CA ALA A 14 -16.04 8.88 5.55
C ALA A 14 -14.75 9.41 4.88
N LEU A 15 -14.86 9.87 3.64
CA LEU A 15 -13.75 10.45 2.90
C LEU A 15 -13.85 11.98 2.89
N LEU A 16 -12.80 12.66 3.35
CA LEU A 16 -12.70 14.11 3.20
C LEU A 16 -12.21 14.45 1.79
N GLU A 17 -12.95 15.33 1.12
CA GLU A 17 -12.66 15.78 -0.25
C GLU A 17 -11.84 17.09 -0.28
N GLU A 18 -11.57 17.70 0.87
CA GLU A 18 -10.86 18.98 1.00
C GLU A 18 -9.92 19.00 2.21
N GLY A 19 -8.88 19.81 2.12
CA GLY A 19 -7.87 20.01 3.16
C GLY A 19 -6.79 18.94 3.18
N LYS A 20 -6.07 18.86 4.30
CA LYS A 20 -5.01 17.85 4.51
C LYS A 20 -5.58 16.44 4.41
N CYS A 21 -4.74 15.47 4.07
CA CYS A 21 -5.15 14.07 4.13
C CYS A 21 -5.52 13.69 5.56
N GLN A 22 -6.75 13.20 5.75
CA GLN A 22 -7.27 12.79 7.06
C GLN A 22 -6.57 11.57 7.67
N PHE A 23 -5.85 10.78 6.86
CA PHE A 23 -5.19 9.56 7.33
C PHE A 23 -3.71 9.82 7.63
N CYS A 24 -2.94 10.28 6.64
CA CYS A 24 -1.49 10.47 6.81
C CYS A 24 -1.09 11.89 7.23
N GLY A 25 -2.03 12.86 7.23
CA GLY A 25 -1.76 14.26 7.59
C GLY A 25 -0.96 15.04 6.53
N ALA A 26 -0.76 14.47 5.33
CA ALA A 26 -0.07 15.15 4.24
C ALA A 26 -0.69 16.52 3.94
N ASN A 27 0.16 17.49 3.61
CA ASN A 27 -0.24 18.86 3.32
C ASN A 27 -0.70 19.01 1.87
N VAL A 28 -1.84 18.38 1.59
CA VAL A 28 -2.58 18.42 0.32
C VAL A 28 -3.79 19.34 0.44
N SER A 29 -4.40 19.67 -0.70
CA SER A 29 -5.60 20.53 -0.81
C SER A 29 -6.88 19.72 -0.98
N ASP A 30 -6.83 18.55 -1.62
CA ASP A 30 -8.00 17.71 -1.93
C ASP A 30 -8.03 16.40 -1.10
N GLY A 31 -7.59 16.47 0.15
CA GLY A 31 -7.70 15.38 1.11
C GLY A 31 -7.06 14.07 0.65
N ILE A 32 -7.77 12.96 0.84
CA ILE A 32 -7.26 11.63 0.45
C ILE A 32 -7.17 11.45 -1.06
N LYS A 33 -8.04 12.11 -1.83
CA LYS A 33 -8.07 12.00 -3.28
C LYS A 33 -6.74 12.44 -3.87
N GLU A 34 -6.20 13.56 -3.42
CA GLU A 34 -4.89 14.05 -3.87
C GLU A 34 -3.76 13.06 -3.53
N CYS A 35 -3.79 12.44 -2.34
CA CYS A 35 -2.79 11.43 -1.97
C CYS A 35 -2.83 10.21 -2.88
N VAL A 36 -4.03 9.78 -3.28
CA VAL A 36 -4.22 8.67 -4.23
C VAL A 36 -3.79 9.09 -5.65
N ASP A 37 -4.07 10.32 -6.05
CA ASP A 37 -3.70 10.85 -7.37
C ASP A 37 -2.17 11.03 -7.50
N ILE A 38 -1.51 11.60 -6.49
CA ILE A 38 -0.04 11.67 -6.41
C ILE A 38 0.55 10.26 -6.50
N PHE A 39 -0.02 9.31 -5.76
CA PHE A 39 0.45 7.92 -5.78
C PHE A 39 0.31 7.25 -7.16
N ASN A 40 -0.82 7.45 -7.83
CA ASN A 40 -1.08 6.80 -9.11
C ASN A 40 -0.38 7.48 -10.30
N ASN A 41 -0.21 8.81 -10.24
CA ASN A 41 0.18 9.59 -11.42
C ASN A 41 1.59 10.19 -11.30
N GLU A 42 2.01 10.60 -10.11
CA GLU A 42 3.26 11.36 -9.94
C GLU A 42 4.44 10.48 -9.55
N LEU A 43 4.20 9.40 -8.80
CA LEU A 43 5.22 8.42 -8.41
C LEU A 43 5.88 7.74 -9.62
N ASP A 44 5.11 7.53 -10.69
CA ASP A 44 5.57 6.93 -11.96
C ASP A 44 6.25 7.97 -12.89
N SER A 45 6.10 9.27 -12.65
CA SER A 45 6.52 10.32 -13.62
C SER A 45 8.02 10.58 -13.67
N SER A 46 8.77 10.28 -12.60
CA SER A 46 10.21 10.56 -12.48
C SER A 46 11.10 9.32 -12.55
N LEU A 47 10.53 8.12 -12.48
CA LEU A 47 11.26 6.85 -12.44
C LEU A 47 10.76 5.90 -13.52
N ASP A 48 11.66 5.46 -14.40
CA ASP A 48 11.36 4.40 -15.36
C ASP A 48 11.25 3.05 -14.64
N PHE A 49 10.02 2.59 -14.39
CA PHE A 49 9.75 1.29 -13.78
C PHE A 49 9.83 0.10 -14.74
N TYR A 50 10.08 0.32 -16.04
CA TYR A 50 10.50 -0.75 -16.95
C TYR A 50 11.96 -1.14 -16.73
N ASN A 51 12.77 -0.27 -16.13
CA ASN A 51 14.11 -0.59 -15.70
C ASN A 51 14.10 -1.45 -14.42
N PRO A 52 14.62 -2.70 -14.45
CA PRO A 52 14.64 -3.57 -13.28
C PRO A 52 15.38 -2.98 -12.07
N LYS A 53 16.32 -2.04 -12.28
CA LYS A 53 17.04 -1.36 -11.18
C LYS A 53 16.12 -0.45 -10.36
N ASN A 54 15.06 0.07 -10.97
CA ASN A 54 14.13 0.99 -10.31
C ASN A 54 12.96 0.26 -9.64
N LEU A 55 12.84 -1.05 -9.88
CA LEU A 55 11.73 -1.85 -9.37
C LEU A 55 11.66 -1.84 -7.83
N ILE A 56 12.81 -1.76 -7.16
CA ILE A 56 12.83 -1.67 -5.70
C ILE A 56 12.17 -0.39 -5.18
N TYR A 57 12.39 0.76 -5.84
CA TYR A 57 11.77 2.02 -5.47
C TYR A 57 10.25 1.97 -5.66
N LYS A 58 9.78 1.29 -6.72
CA LYS A 58 8.34 1.03 -6.89
C LYS A 58 7.76 0.29 -5.69
N PHE A 59 8.40 -0.80 -5.26
CA PHE A 59 7.91 -1.57 -4.12
C PHE A 59 7.91 -0.75 -2.82
N LEU A 60 8.98 0.01 -2.55
CA LEU A 60 9.08 0.85 -1.37
C LEU A 60 8.05 1.97 -1.36
N SER A 61 7.80 2.63 -2.49
CA SER A 61 6.78 3.68 -2.60
C SER A 61 5.38 3.13 -2.39
N VAL A 62 5.08 1.95 -2.96
CA VAL A 62 3.82 1.27 -2.72
C VAL A 62 3.68 0.88 -1.25
N ASP A 63 4.73 0.32 -0.62
CA ASP A 63 4.71 -0.01 0.82
C ASP A 63 4.45 1.22 1.68
N ALA A 64 5.12 2.34 1.39
CA ALA A 64 4.94 3.58 2.14
C ALA A 64 3.49 4.09 2.05
N HIS A 65 2.95 4.20 0.83
CA HIS A 65 1.60 4.70 0.64
C HIS A 65 0.56 3.82 1.33
N THR A 66 0.64 2.50 1.18
CA THR A 66 -0.37 1.59 1.74
C THR A 66 -0.32 1.53 3.26
N LEU A 67 0.88 1.56 3.85
CA LEU A 67 1.06 1.62 5.31
C LEU A 67 0.64 2.96 5.92
N GLN A 68 0.69 4.05 5.16
CA GLN A 68 0.20 5.37 5.59
C GLN A 68 -1.32 5.56 5.45
N HIS A 69 -1.99 4.69 4.68
CA HIS A 69 -3.44 4.77 4.43
C HIS A 69 -4.15 3.42 4.69
N PRO A 70 -3.93 2.80 5.86
CA PRO A 70 -4.47 1.48 6.18
C PRO A 70 -6.00 1.41 6.12
N GLU A 71 -6.68 2.55 6.33
CA GLU A 71 -8.13 2.71 6.32
C GLU A 71 -8.74 2.37 4.96
N ILE A 72 -8.03 2.65 3.86
CA ILE A 72 -8.53 2.42 2.50
C ILE A 72 -7.88 1.23 1.79
N HIS A 73 -6.78 0.70 2.33
CA HIS A 73 -6.07 -0.46 1.77
C HIS A 73 -6.34 -1.77 2.51
N GLY A 74 -6.83 -1.69 3.75
CA GLY A 74 -7.27 -2.82 4.55
C GLY A 74 -6.15 -3.54 5.30
N ARG A 75 -6.50 -4.08 6.47
CA ARG A 75 -5.57 -4.72 7.43
C ARG A 75 -4.65 -5.77 6.80
N TRP A 76 -5.19 -6.73 6.07
CA TRP A 76 -4.38 -7.81 5.46
C TRP A 76 -3.41 -7.30 4.39
N ASN A 77 -3.70 -6.15 3.79
CA ASN A 77 -2.79 -5.51 2.86
C ASN A 77 -1.57 -4.96 3.63
N ASN A 78 -1.78 -4.37 4.80
CA ASN A 78 -0.69 -3.92 5.67
C ASN A 78 0.22 -5.07 6.08
N HIS A 79 -0.32 -6.26 6.41
CA HIS A 79 0.51 -7.45 6.69
C HIS A 79 1.45 -7.76 5.52
N LEU A 80 0.95 -7.67 4.28
CA LEU A 80 1.75 -7.90 3.08
C LEU A 80 2.85 -6.86 2.94
N HIS A 81 2.51 -5.58 3.05
CA HIS A 81 3.44 -4.48 2.87
C HIS A 81 4.51 -4.42 3.97
N LEU A 82 4.11 -4.59 5.23
CA LEU A 82 5.04 -4.62 6.36
C LEU A 82 5.99 -5.83 6.28
N THR A 83 5.48 -7.01 5.92
CA THR A 83 6.31 -8.21 5.76
C THR A 83 7.29 -8.04 4.60
N ARG A 84 6.82 -7.52 3.45
CA ARG A 84 7.69 -7.21 2.30
C ARG A 84 8.80 -6.25 2.72
N LEU A 85 8.46 -5.14 3.37
CA LEU A 85 9.41 -4.14 3.83
C LEU A 85 10.45 -4.74 4.79
N HIS A 86 10.00 -5.57 5.73
CA HIS A 86 10.89 -6.26 6.67
C HIS A 86 11.87 -7.21 5.96
N LEU A 87 11.40 -7.98 4.98
CA LEU A 87 12.23 -8.90 4.18
C LEU A 87 13.25 -8.15 3.32
N ILE A 88 12.87 -7.01 2.74
CA ILE A 88 13.77 -6.15 1.98
C ILE A 88 14.83 -5.54 2.88
N LEU A 89 14.42 -4.90 3.98
CA LEU A 89 15.32 -4.07 4.79
C LEU A 89 16.21 -4.89 5.73
N ASN A 90 15.68 -5.94 6.37
CA ASN A 90 16.40 -6.72 7.37
C ASN A 90 17.07 -7.96 6.78
N TYR A 91 16.40 -8.64 5.85
CA TYR A 91 16.93 -9.85 5.21
C TYR A 91 17.61 -9.59 3.87
N LYS A 92 17.63 -8.34 3.39
CA LYS A 92 18.26 -7.92 2.13
C LYS A 92 17.78 -8.74 0.93
N ILE A 93 16.54 -9.22 0.96
CA ILE A 93 15.97 -9.98 -0.15
C ILE A 93 15.79 -9.03 -1.33
N ASN A 94 16.40 -9.37 -2.47
CA ASN A 94 16.12 -8.67 -3.72
C ASN A 94 14.68 -8.96 -4.14
N TRP A 95 13.81 -7.96 -4.00
CA TRP A 95 12.38 -8.15 -4.21
C TRP A 95 12.00 -8.16 -5.69
N THR A 96 11.13 -9.07 -6.07
CA THR A 96 10.62 -9.22 -7.44
C THR A 96 9.11 -9.41 -7.41
N TYR A 97 8.44 -9.29 -8.56
CA TYR A 97 7.02 -9.63 -8.65
C TYR A 97 6.73 -11.09 -8.26
N LYS A 98 7.65 -12.02 -8.54
CA LYS A 98 7.54 -13.42 -8.10
C LYS A 98 7.55 -13.53 -6.56
N SER A 99 8.37 -12.73 -5.89
CA SER A 99 8.40 -12.65 -4.43
C SER A 99 7.05 -12.19 -3.87
N SER A 100 6.40 -11.20 -4.50
CA SER A 100 5.05 -10.75 -4.12
C SER A 100 4.00 -11.87 -4.23
N THR A 101 4.03 -12.67 -5.30
CA THR A 101 3.12 -13.82 -5.46
C THR A 101 3.34 -14.87 -4.38
N ILE A 102 4.60 -15.17 -4.04
CA ILE A 102 4.94 -16.12 -2.98
C ILE A 102 4.43 -15.62 -1.63
N LEU A 103 4.71 -14.36 -1.28
CA LEU A 103 4.28 -13.75 -0.02
C LEU A 103 2.75 -13.73 0.10
N SER A 104 2.04 -13.30 -0.96
CA SER A 104 0.58 -13.30 -0.97
C SER A 104 0.01 -14.70 -0.73
N ARG A 105 0.62 -15.74 -1.33
CA ARG A 105 0.21 -17.14 -1.09
C ARG A 105 0.46 -17.58 0.35
N CYS A 106 1.60 -17.20 0.95
CA CYS A 106 1.88 -17.48 2.36
C CYS A 106 0.85 -16.80 3.28
N LEU A 107 0.58 -15.51 3.07
CA LEU A 107 -0.39 -14.75 3.85
C LEU A 107 -1.82 -15.29 3.67
N ASN A 108 -2.18 -15.71 2.46
CA ASN A 108 -3.48 -16.32 2.20
C ASN A 108 -3.68 -17.66 2.92
N LYS A 109 -2.62 -18.42 3.17
CA LYS A 109 -2.69 -19.61 4.03
C LYS A 109 -2.76 -19.21 5.49
N TYR A 110 -1.93 -18.26 5.90
CA TYR A 110 -1.85 -17.79 7.28
C TYR A 110 -3.19 -17.23 7.79
N LYS A 111 -3.86 -16.38 6.99
CA LYS A 111 -5.15 -15.78 7.33
C LYS A 111 -6.28 -16.78 7.54
N GLN A 112 -6.17 -18.01 7.02
CA GLN A 112 -7.21 -19.04 7.18
C GLN A 112 -7.35 -19.51 8.62
N THR A 113 -6.27 -19.44 9.40
CA THR A 113 -6.26 -19.88 10.80
C THR A 113 -6.06 -18.72 11.78
N HIS A 114 -5.93 -17.48 11.30
CA HIS A 114 -5.66 -16.28 12.10
C HIS A 114 -6.59 -15.13 11.69
N LEU A 115 -7.91 -15.38 11.71
CA LEU A 115 -8.91 -14.43 11.21
C LEU A 115 -8.93 -13.10 11.98
N ASP A 116 -8.59 -13.13 13.27
CA ASP A 116 -8.68 -11.97 14.17
C ASP A 116 -7.33 -11.27 14.41
N GLU A 117 -6.31 -11.61 13.64
CA GLU A 117 -4.99 -11.02 13.83
C GLU A 117 -4.96 -9.53 13.50
N TYR A 118 -4.33 -8.75 14.37
CA TYR A 118 -4.15 -7.32 14.21
C TYR A 118 -2.66 -6.99 14.10
N LEU A 119 -2.35 -6.01 13.24
CA LEU A 119 -1.10 -5.27 13.20
C LEU A 119 -1.40 -3.83 13.59
#